data_AF-A0A9J6EBX7-F1
#
_entry.id   AF-A0A9J6EBX7-F1
#
_cell.length_a   1.000
_cell.length_b   1.000
_cell.length_c   1.000
_cell.angle_alpha   90.00
_cell.angle_beta   90.00
_cell.angle_gamma   90.00
#
_symmetry.space_group_name_H-M   'P 1'
#
loop_
_entity.id
_entity.type
_entity.pdbx_description
1 polymer ?
#
loop_
_entity_poly.entity_id
_entity_poly.type
_entity_poly.pdbx_seq_one_letter_code
_entity_poly.pdbx_strand_id
1 'polypeptide(L)'
;MACTVAVESVIAEHYDNQIRELLANAGEDHAELLDLLRRCRDDEQGHHDAGLEHGAEEAPLYGLLTATIKAGCRGAIWVAERI
;
A
#
# COMPACT_ATOMS: atom_id res chain seq x y z
N MET A 1 10.80 2.49 -9.87
CA MET A 1 10.85 1.14 -10.45
C MET A 1 9.47 0.50 -10.45
N ALA A 2 9.11 -0.26 -11.49
CA ALA A 2 7.77 -0.86 -11.66
C ALA A 2 7.31 -1.75 -10.50
N CYS A 3 8.22 -2.56 -9.95
CA CYS A 3 7.90 -3.43 -8.82
C CYS A 3 7.52 -2.61 -7.57
N THR A 4 8.32 -1.61 -7.22
CA THR A 4 8.06 -0.69 -6.11
C THR A 4 6.69 -0.02 -6.27
N VAL A 5 6.42 0.60 -7.42
CA VAL A 5 5.12 1.26 -7.69
C VAL A 5 3.94 0.29 -7.51
N ALA A 6 4.07 -0.94 -8.00
CA ALA A 6 3.04 -1.96 -7.86
C ALA A 6 2.80 -2.39 -6.41
N VAL A 7 3.87 -2.65 -5.64
CA VAL A 7 3.80 -3.04 -4.23
C VAL A 7 3.25 -1.90 -3.38
N GLU A 8 3.87 -0.72 -3.46
CA GLU A 8 3.55 0.40 -2.56
C GLU A 8 2.12 0.89 -2.74
N SER A 9 1.58 0.83 -3.97
CA SER A 9 0.16 1.18 -4.18
C SER A 9 -0.82 0.23 -3.47
N VAL A 10 -0.46 -1.05 -3.28
CA VAL A 10 -1.30 -2.01 -2.52
C VAL A 10 -1.11 -1.84 -1.02
N ILE A 11 0.11 -1.60 -0.57
CA ILE A 11 0.40 -1.39 0.85
C ILE A 11 -0.23 -0.08 1.34
N ALA A 12 -0.14 1.01 0.58
CA ALA A 12 -0.82 2.27 0.89
C ALA A 12 -2.35 2.10 0.94
N GLU A 13 -2.94 1.34 0.00
CA GLU A 13 -4.38 1.01 0.01
C GLU A 13 -4.75 0.22 1.29
N HIS A 14 -3.91 -0.72 1.70
CA HIS A 14 -4.14 -1.50 2.92
C HIS A 14 -4.09 -0.65 4.18
N TYR A 15 -3.10 0.24 4.34
CA TYR A 15 -3.06 1.17 5.48
C TYR A 15 -4.26 2.11 5.50
N ASP A 16 -4.72 2.60 4.34
CA ASP A 16 -5.92 3.44 4.27
C ASP A 16 -7.18 2.70 4.75
N ASN A 17 -7.31 1.41 4.40
CA ASN A 17 -8.40 0.56 4.90
C ASN A 17 -8.32 0.36 6.41
N GLN A 18 -7.13 0.08 6.97
CA GLN A 18 -6.95 -0.04 8.42
C GLN A 18 -7.31 1.25 9.17
N ILE A 19 -6.92 2.41 8.63
CA ILE A 19 -7.29 3.72 9.20
C ILE A 19 -8.81 3.89 9.20
N ARG A 20 -9.50 3.56 8.09
CA ARG A 20 -10.97 3.65 8.00
C ARG A 20 -11.67 2.73 9.00
N GLU A 21 -11.19 1.51 9.14
CA GLU A 21 -11.75 0.54 10.10
C GLU A 21 -11.55 0.97 11.54
N LEU A 22 -10.36 1.48 11.90
CA LEU A 22 -10.08 1.99 13.25
C LEU A 22 -10.97 3.18 13.59
N LEU A 23 -11.12 4.14 12.66
CA LEU A 23 -12.00 5.29 12.84
C LEU A 23 -13.47 4.86 13.01
N ALA A 24 -13.91 3.82 12.29
CA ALA A 24 -15.28 3.32 12.36
C ALA A 24 -15.58 2.55 13.66
N ASN A 25 -14.61 1.79 14.19
CA ASN A 25 -14.83 0.88 15.32
C ASN A 25 -14.50 1.49 16.69
N ALA A 26 -13.54 2.41 16.77
CA ALA A 26 -13.03 2.93 18.03
C ALA A 26 -12.86 4.47 18.06
N GLY A 27 -13.17 5.17 16.96
CA GLY A 27 -12.96 6.62 16.87
C GLY A 27 -11.48 6.99 17.09
N GLU A 28 -11.23 8.00 17.93
CA GLU A 28 -9.87 8.46 18.25
C GLU A 28 -9.25 7.75 19.47
N ASP A 29 -9.88 6.72 20.04
CA ASP A 29 -9.34 5.97 21.19
C ASP A 29 -8.00 5.28 20.87
N HIS A 30 -7.65 5.19 19.59
CA HIS A 30 -6.38 4.68 19.08
C HIS A 30 -5.57 5.75 18.32
N ALA A 31 -5.59 7.00 18.81
CA ALA A 31 -4.91 8.13 18.16
C ALA A 31 -3.43 7.87 17.82
N GLU A 32 -2.66 7.22 18.70
CA GLU A 32 -1.25 6.90 18.43
C GLU A 32 -1.08 5.91 17.28
N LEU A 33 -1.92 4.87 17.22
CA LEU A 33 -1.90 3.89 16.13
C LEU A 33 -2.36 4.52 14.81
N LEU A 34 -3.40 5.36 14.85
CA LEU A 34 -3.86 6.10 13.68
C LEU A 34 -2.77 7.01 13.11
N ASP A 35 -2.02 7.71 13.97
CA ASP A 35 -0.92 8.56 13.53
C ASP A 35 0.22 7.74 12.91
N LEU A 36 0.56 6.60 13.51
CA LEU A 36 1.55 5.67 12.96
C LEU A 36 1.13 5.17 11.56
N LEU A 37 -0.10 4.69 11.42
CA LEU A 37 -0.62 4.19 10.14
C LEU A 37 -0.65 5.28 9.06
N ARG A 38 -1.00 6.52 9.43
CA ARG A 38 -0.95 7.67 8.51
C ARG A 38 0.47 7.93 8.01
N ARG A 39 1.45 7.96 8.92
CA ARG A 39 2.86 8.13 8.54
C ARG A 39 3.33 7.01 7.61
N CYS A 40 3.03 5.75 7.95
CA CYS A 40 3.39 4.61 7.09
C CYS A 40 2.75 4.73 5.71
N ARG A 41 1.47 5.08 5.62
CA ARG A 41 0.78 5.29 4.33
C ARG A 41 1.45 6.40 3.52
N ASP A 42 1.78 7.52 4.14
CA ASP A 42 2.37 8.67 3.47
C ASP A 42 3.81 8.36 3.00
N ASP A 43 4.58 7.57 3.76
CA ASP A 43 5.90 7.07 3.35
C ASP A 43 5.79 6.19 2.10
N GLU A 44 4.81 5.27 2.03
CA GLU A 44 4.62 4.43 0.84
C GLU A 44 4.16 5.23 -0.38
N GLN A 45 3.40 6.31 -0.20
CA GLN A 45 3.11 7.24 -1.29
C GLN A 45 4.38 7.92 -1.81
N GLY A 46 5.29 8.34 -0.92
CA GLY A 46 6.60 8.86 -1.31
C GLY A 46 7.45 7.86 -2.09
N HIS A 47 7.47 6.60 -1.65
CA HIS A 47 8.15 5.51 -2.36
C HIS A 47 7.52 5.22 -3.73
N HIS A 48 6.19 5.26 -3.83
CA HIS A 48 5.45 5.11 -5.07
C HIS A 48 5.81 6.21 -6.08
N ASP A 49 5.79 7.47 -5.65
CA ASP A 49 6.07 8.62 -6.51
C ASP A 49 7.53 8.63 -6.97
N ALA A 50 8.48 8.38 -6.06
CA ALA A 50 9.88 8.16 -6.44
C ALA A 50 10.01 6.98 -7.42
N GLY A 51 9.19 5.93 -7.25
CA GLY A 51 9.10 4.81 -8.15
C GLY A 51 8.70 5.21 -9.58
N LEU A 52 7.73 6.11 -9.72
CA LEU A 52 7.29 6.67 -11.00
C LEU A 52 8.38 7.53 -11.65
N GLU A 53 9.01 8.42 -10.88
CA GLU A 53 10.11 9.27 -11.35
C GLU A 53 11.29 8.46 -11.90
N HIS A 54 11.55 7.27 -11.36
CA HIS A 54 12.56 6.34 -11.83
C HIS A 54 12.10 5.45 -13.01
N GLY A 55 11.18 5.94 -13.86
CA GLY A 55 10.81 5.29 -15.11
C GLY A 55 10.05 3.97 -14.93
N ALA A 56 9.21 3.84 -13.90
CA ALA A 56 8.43 2.62 -13.68
C ALA A 56 7.58 2.22 -14.89
N GLU A 57 7.00 3.20 -15.58
CA GLU A 57 6.12 2.98 -16.74
C GLU A 57 6.87 2.52 -17.99
N GLU A 58 8.19 2.70 -18.02
CA GLU A 58 9.04 2.28 -19.14
C GLU A 58 9.37 0.78 -19.08
N ALA A 59 8.98 0.08 -18.01
CA ALA A 59 9.18 -1.35 -17.88
C ALA A 59 8.40 -2.12 -18.96
N PRO A 60 9.03 -3.11 -19.62
CA PRO A 60 8.33 -3.94 -20.60
C PRO A 60 7.16 -4.67 -19.92
N LEU A 61 5.99 -4.65 -20.57
CA LEU A 61 4.76 -5.26 -20.04
C LEU A 61 4.34 -4.70 -18.68
N TYR A 62 4.63 -3.42 -18.39
CA TYR A 62 4.35 -2.76 -17.12
C TYR A 62 2.95 -3.08 -16.54
N GLY A 63 1.90 -2.95 -17.34
CA GLY A 63 0.53 -3.22 -16.88
C GLY A 63 0.31 -4.65 -16.38
N LEU A 64 0.86 -5.66 -17.08
CA LEU A 64 0.74 -7.07 -16.68
C LEU A 64 1.60 -7.38 -15.45
N LEU A 65 2.82 -6.86 -15.41
CA LEU A 65 3.73 -7.02 -14.28
C LEU A 65 3.11 -6.43 -13.01
N THR A 66 2.63 -5.19 -13.10
CA THR A 66 1.94 -4.49 -12.02
C THR A 66 0.72 -5.27 -11.56
N ALA A 67 -0.14 -5.73 -12.47
CA ALA A 67 -1.31 -6.52 -12.10
C ALA A 67 -0.95 -7.82 -11.35
N THR A 68 0.10 -8.52 -11.81
CA THR A 68 0.58 -9.77 -11.19
C THR A 68 1.11 -9.52 -9.78
N ILE A 69 1.95 -8.50 -9.61
CA ILE A 69 2.51 -8.12 -8.31
C ILE A 69 1.39 -7.72 -7.35
N LYS A 70 0.45 -6.89 -7.81
CA LYS A 70 -0.70 -6.47 -7.00
C LYS A 70 -1.53 -7.66 -6.51
N ALA A 71 -1.77 -8.63 -7.38
CA ALA A 71 -2.50 -9.85 -7.01
C ALA A 71 -1.74 -10.65 -5.93
N GLY A 72 -0.42 -10.80 -6.07
CA GLY A 72 0.43 -11.45 -5.08
C GLY A 72 0.40 -10.75 -3.72
N CYS A 73 0.58 -9.43 -3.69
CA CYS A 73 0.54 -8.63 -2.46
C CYS A 73 -0.83 -8.73 -1.76
N ARG A 74 -1.94 -8.58 -2.50
CA ARG A 74 -3.28 -8.74 -1.93
C ARG A 74 -3.51 -10.14 -1.36
N GLY A 75 -3.00 -11.17 -2.05
CA GLY A 75 -3.05 -12.54 -1.54
C GLY A 75 -2.28 -12.70 -0.23
N ALA A 76 -1.07 -12.15 -0.13
CA ALA A 76 -0.26 -12.19 1.09
C ALA A 76 -0.94 -11.47 2.27
N ILE A 77 -1.50 -10.28 2.01
CA ILE A 77 -2.26 -9.51 3.00
C ILE A 77 -3.47 -10.29 3.50
N TRP A 78 -4.27 -10.85 2.58
CA TRP A 78 -5.45 -11.64 2.93
C TRP A 78 -5.11 -12.87 3.79
N VAL A 79 -3.95 -13.49 3.55
CA VAL A 79 -3.46 -14.59 4.38
C VAL A 79 -3.05 -14.05 5.76
N ALA A 80 -2.30 -12.95 5.82
CA ALA A 80 -1.81 -12.37 7.07
C ALA A 80 -2.95 -11.91 7.99
N GLU A 81 -4.03 -11.35 7.45
CA GLU A 81 -5.21 -10.93 8.22
C GLU A 81 -5.99 -12.09 8.88
N ARG A 82 -5.75 -13.34 8.44
CA ARG A 82 -6.46 -14.53 8.92
C ARG A 82 -5.72 -15.32 9.99
N ILE A 83 -4.45 -15.00 10.21
CA ILE A 83 -3.58 -15.66 11.20
C ILE A 83 -3.61 -14.82 12.47
#